data_AF-A0A142XSJ8-F1
#
_entry.id   AF-A0A142XSJ8-F1
#
_cell.length_a   1.000
_cell.length_b   1.000
_cell.length_c   1.000
_cell.angle_alpha   90.00
_cell.angle_beta   90.00
_cell.angle_gamma   90.00
#
_symmetry.space_group_name_H-M   'P 1'
#
loop_
_entity.id
_entity.type
_entity.pdbx_description
1 polymer ?
#
loop_
_entity_poly.entity_id
_entity_poly.type
_entity_poly.pdbx_seq_one_letter_code
_entity_poly.pdbx_strand_id
1 'polypeptide(L)'
;MTETQWLTDDDPERWLYPERVQERSARKLRLFCVACSRRIWTLLPEECQLAVETAEDYADDRATSSVLLRMAEIARRIANNADGNAQDAADAAASTAEPDIQNYAFSVSVCAAKAVWISGPDQTAELAAQANILREIFGNPFRPAPFTPAWRTSDVLLLADGIYAERAFDRLPILADALQDAGCDTAAILDHLRDPNASHVRGCWALDLVLGEE
;
A
#
# COMPACT_ATOMS: atom_id res chain seq x y z
N MET A 1 15.15 -13.74 4.82
CA MET A 1 14.57 -13.74 3.47
C MET A 1 15.63 -13.34 2.45
N THR A 2 15.68 -14.01 1.29
CA THR A 2 16.57 -13.71 0.14
C THR A 2 15.80 -13.02 -0.99
N GLU A 3 16.51 -12.49 -2.00
CA GLU A 3 15.90 -11.91 -3.20
C GLU A 3 15.00 -12.91 -3.95
N THR A 4 15.44 -14.16 -4.10
CA THR A 4 14.62 -15.19 -4.77
C THR A 4 13.33 -15.44 -4.00
N GLN A 5 13.39 -15.56 -2.67
CA GLN A 5 12.20 -15.72 -1.83
C GLN A 5 11.28 -14.50 -1.98
N TRP A 6 11.84 -13.29 -2.01
CA TRP A 6 11.05 -12.08 -2.23
C TRP A 6 10.25 -12.11 -3.54
N LEU A 7 10.85 -12.59 -4.63
CA LEU A 7 10.22 -12.60 -5.95
C LEU A 7 9.21 -13.75 -6.15
N THR A 8 9.31 -14.83 -5.37
CA THR A 8 8.50 -16.05 -5.60
C THR A 8 7.54 -16.42 -4.48
N ASP A 9 7.68 -15.85 -3.28
CA ASP A 9 6.88 -16.23 -2.12
C ASP A 9 5.54 -15.48 -2.11
N ASP A 10 4.42 -16.20 -2.13
CA ASP A 10 3.09 -15.61 -2.17
C ASP A 10 2.55 -15.26 -0.78
N ASP A 11 3.30 -15.55 0.29
CA ASP A 11 2.91 -15.24 1.67
C ASP A 11 3.51 -13.89 2.15
N PRO A 12 2.69 -12.82 2.25
CA PRO A 12 3.17 -11.52 2.69
C PRO A 12 3.62 -11.53 4.17
N GLU A 13 3.11 -12.43 5.02
CA GLU A 13 3.44 -12.44 6.45
C GLU A 13 4.92 -12.69 6.69
N ARG A 14 5.54 -13.57 5.88
CA ARG A 14 6.97 -13.91 6.00
C ARG A 14 7.88 -12.69 5.89
N TRP A 15 7.42 -11.65 5.20
CA TRP A 15 8.13 -10.38 5.13
C TRP A 15 7.78 -9.45 6.29
N LEU A 16 6.54 -9.48 6.78
CA LEU A 16 6.04 -8.61 7.85
C LEU A 16 6.54 -8.96 9.26
N TYR A 17 7.31 -10.04 9.47
CA TYR A 17 7.85 -10.39 10.79
C TYR A 17 8.77 -9.31 11.40
N PRO A 18 8.76 -9.18 12.75
CA PRO A 18 9.08 -7.94 13.46
C PRO A 18 10.55 -7.48 13.39
N GLU A 19 11.50 -8.38 13.12
CA GLU A 19 12.92 -8.04 13.00
C GLU A 19 13.20 -7.02 11.87
N ARG A 20 12.28 -6.87 10.92
CA ARG A 20 12.41 -5.98 9.75
C ARG A 20 11.36 -4.87 9.67
N VAL A 21 10.37 -4.85 10.58
CA VAL A 21 9.28 -3.84 10.55
C VAL A 21 9.77 -2.46 10.99
N GLN A 22 10.69 -2.41 11.96
CA GLN A 22 11.20 -1.15 12.52
C GLN A 22 12.02 -0.32 11.52
N GLU A 23 12.54 -0.94 10.46
CA GLU A 23 13.29 -0.27 9.39
C GLU A 23 12.37 0.32 8.30
N ARG A 24 11.03 0.22 8.46
CA ARG A 24 10.06 0.55 7.40
C ARG A 24 9.34 1.86 7.66
N SER A 25 9.07 2.58 6.57
CA SER A 25 8.21 3.77 6.58
C SER A 25 6.81 3.43 7.10
N ALA A 26 6.34 4.17 8.12
CA ALA A 26 4.98 4.07 8.65
C ALA A 26 3.93 4.29 7.56
N ARG A 27 4.23 5.20 6.61
CA ARG A 27 3.40 5.52 5.45
C ARG A 27 3.18 4.27 4.58
N LYS A 28 4.26 3.60 4.16
CA LYS A 28 4.18 2.39 3.31
C LYS A 28 3.46 1.23 3.99
N LEU A 29 3.69 1.00 5.29
CA LEU A 29 2.95 -0.01 6.05
C LEU A 29 1.46 0.28 6.10
N ARG A 30 1.08 1.56 6.26
CA ARG A 30 -0.32 1.99 6.25
C ARG A 30 -0.95 1.80 4.87
N LEU A 31 -0.27 2.21 3.81
CA LEU A 31 -0.75 2.02 2.43
C LEU A 31 -0.92 0.55 2.07
N PHE A 32 -0.06 -0.34 2.57
CA PHE A 32 -0.24 -1.78 2.43
C PHE A 32 -1.52 -2.27 3.12
N CYS A 33 -1.76 -1.88 4.37
CA CYS A 33 -2.99 -2.25 5.08
C CYS A 33 -4.25 -1.69 4.39
N VAL A 34 -4.19 -0.45 3.91
CA VAL A 34 -5.26 0.19 3.15
C VAL A 34 -5.55 -0.60 1.88
N ALA A 35 -4.51 -0.99 1.12
CA ALA A 35 -4.67 -1.77 -0.09
C ALA A 35 -5.27 -3.16 0.18
N CYS A 36 -4.85 -3.86 1.24
CA CYS A 36 -5.49 -5.10 1.71
C CYS A 36 -6.97 -4.89 2.05
N SER A 37 -7.30 -3.82 2.79
CA SER A 37 -8.68 -3.51 3.17
C SER A 37 -9.56 -3.10 1.97
N ARG A 38 -9.00 -2.47 0.94
CA ARG A 38 -9.70 -2.16 -0.31
C ARG A 38 -10.09 -3.41 -1.10
N ARG A 39 -9.43 -4.56 -0.90
CA ARG A 39 -9.80 -5.82 -1.56
C ARG A 39 -11.08 -6.44 -1.00
N ILE A 40 -11.37 -6.18 0.27
CA ILE A 40 -12.59 -6.61 0.96
C ILE A 40 -13.64 -5.49 1.03
N TRP A 41 -13.54 -4.46 0.17
CA TRP A 41 -14.35 -3.24 0.25
C TRP A 41 -15.87 -3.48 0.35
N THR A 42 -16.38 -4.46 -0.40
CA THR A 42 -17.81 -4.81 -0.42
C THR A 42 -18.32 -5.41 0.89
N LEU A 43 -17.41 -5.87 1.76
CA LEU A 43 -17.73 -6.39 3.10
C LEU A 43 -17.62 -5.32 4.19
N LEU A 44 -17.02 -4.17 3.88
CA LEU A 44 -16.83 -3.09 4.84
C LEU A 44 -18.11 -2.26 4.99
N PRO A 45 -18.60 -2.04 6.23
CA PRO A 45 -19.59 -1.00 6.52
C PRO A 45 -19.09 0.38 6.08
N GLU A 46 -20.01 1.31 5.82
CA GLU A 46 -19.70 2.66 5.33
C GLU A 46 -18.72 3.41 6.26
N GLU A 47 -18.89 3.29 7.58
CA GLU A 47 -18.00 3.92 8.54
C GLU A 47 -16.59 3.30 8.55
N CYS A 48 -16.48 2.00 8.25
CA CYS A 48 -15.19 1.32 8.10
C CYS A 48 -14.52 1.70 6.77
N GLN A 49 -15.28 1.91 5.70
CA GLN A 49 -14.78 2.45 4.44
C GLN A 49 -14.16 3.85 4.64
N LEU A 50 -14.86 4.72 5.36
CA LEU A 50 -14.36 6.05 5.75
C LEU A 50 -13.07 5.97 6.60
N ALA A 51 -12.94 4.94 7.44
CA ALA A 51 -11.71 4.73 8.22
C ALA A 51 -10.52 4.37 7.33
N VAL A 52 -10.72 3.49 6.34
CA VAL A 52 -9.70 3.11 5.36
C VAL A 52 -9.30 4.32 4.50
N GLU A 53 -10.26 5.16 4.09
CA GLU A 53 -10.00 6.41 3.37
C GLU A 53 -9.20 7.41 4.21
N THR A 54 -9.59 7.60 5.46
CA THR A 54 -8.88 8.47 6.40
C THR A 54 -7.45 7.99 6.65
N ALA A 55 -7.24 6.67 6.73
CA ALA A 55 -5.92 6.08 6.86
C ALA A 55 -5.04 6.36 5.64
N GLU A 56 -5.62 6.32 4.44
CA GLU A 56 -4.92 6.70 3.21
C GLU A 56 -4.55 8.19 3.20
N ASP A 57 -5.49 9.07 3.56
CA ASP A 57 -5.22 10.51 3.66
C ASP A 57 -4.19 10.83 4.74
N TYR A 58 -4.20 10.12 5.86
CA TYR A 58 -3.18 10.27 6.90
C TYR A 58 -1.80 9.82 6.42
N ALA A 59 -1.74 8.77 5.59
CA ALA A 59 -0.48 8.30 5.02
C ALA A 59 0.20 9.38 4.16
N ASP A 60 -0.60 10.26 3.54
CA ASP A 60 -0.14 11.35 2.66
C ASP A 60 -0.21 12.74 3.34
N ASP A 61 -0.21 12.80 4.68
CA ASP A 61 -0.30 14.03 5.47
C ASP A 61 -1.52 14.94 5.16
N ARG A 62 -2.59 14.38 4.57
CA ARG A 62 -3.86 15.06 4.28
C ARG A 62 -4.88 14.94 5.41
N ALA A 63 -4.64 14.09 6.41
CA ALA A 63 -5.45 13.96 7.61
C ALA A 63 -4.60 14.08 8.87
N THR A 64 -5.20 14.53 9.98
CA THR A 64 -4.50 14.61 11.27
C THR A 64 -4.63 13.31 12.06
N SER A 65 -3.69 13.05 12.97
CA SER A 65 -3.70 11.86 13.83
C SER A 65 -4.96 11.78 14.70
N SER A 66 -5.55 12.92 15.08
CA SER A 66 -6.80 12.96 15.83
C SER A 66 -8.01 12.50 15.01
N VAL A 67 -8.05 12.80 13.71
CA VAL A 67 -9.11 12.30 12.81
C VAL A 67 -8.92 10.79 12.62
N LEU A 68 -7.69 10.36 12.35
CA LEU A 68 -7.33 8.96 12.21
C LEU A 68 -7.75 8.13 13.43
N LEU A 69 -7.37 8.58 14.63
CA LEU A 69 -7.73 7.95 15.91
C LEU A 69 -9.25 7.80 16.10
N ARG A 70 -10.01 8.84 15.76
CA ARG A 70 -11.48 8.80 15.86
C ARG A 70 -12.07 7.75 14.93
N MET A 71 -11.57 7.68 13.70
CA MET A 71 -12.05 6.69 12.73
C MET A 71 -11.67 5.26 13.11
N ALA A 72 -10.45 5.05 13.63
CA ALA A 72 -10.03 3.77 14.20
C ALA A 72 -10.97 3.32 15.32
N GLU A 73 -11.35 4.23 16.21
CA GLU A 73 -12.24 3.93 17.33
C GLU A 73 -13.67 3.60 16.87
N ILE A 74 -14.18 4.28 15.84
CA ILE A 74 -15.48 3.96 15.24
C ILE A 74 -15.43 2.55 14.64
N ALA A 75 -14.41 2.22 13.85
CA ALA A 75 -14.26 0.91 13.24
C ALA A 75 -14.10 -0.21 14.31
N ARG A 76 -13.32 0.01 15.37
CA ARG A 76 -13.21 -0.92 16.51
C ARG A 76 -14.53 -1.16 17.21
N ARG A 77 -15.32 -0.10 17.42
CA ARG A 77 -16.65 -0.23 18.04
C ARG A 77 -17.58 -1.05 17.16
N ILE A 78 -17.52 -0.89 15.84
CA ILE A 78 -18.31 -1.71 14.92
C ILE A 78 -17.86 -3.17 15.01
N ALA A 79 -16.55 -3.42 14.98
CA ALA A 79 -16.01 -4.77 15.11
C ALA A 79 -16.46 -5.47 16.39
N ASN A 80 -16.38 -4.77 17.54
CA ASN A 80 -16.79 -5.30 18.84
C ASN A 80 -18.29 -5.61 18.96
N ASN A 81 -19.13 -5.08 18.07
CA ASN A 81 -20.59 -5.28 18.07
C ASN A 81 -21.07 -6.12 16.88
N ALA A 82 -20.17 -6.59 16.03
CA ALA A 82 -20.46 -7.44 14.88
C ALA A 82 -20.02 -8.88 15.17
N ASP A 83 -20.46 -9.81 14.32
CA ASP A 83 -20.07 -11.21 14.38
C ASP A 83 -19.54 -11.68 13.01
N GLY A 84 -18.65 -12.67 13.02
CA GLY A 84 -18.12 -13.33 11.82
C GLY A 84 -17.42 -12.36 10.87
N ASN A 85 -17.68 -12.48 9.56
CA ASN A 85 -16.98 -11.71 8.52
C ASN A 85 -17.10 -10.19 8.70
N ALA A 86 -18.22 -9.69 9.26
CA ALA A 86 -18.40 -8.26 9.49
C ALA A 86 -17.49 -7.74 10.61
N GLN A 87 -17.27 -8.54 11.67
CA GLN A 87 -16.31 -8.25 12.72
C GLN A 87 -14.89 -8.20 12.14
N ASP A 88 -14.48 -9.22 11.38
CA ASP A 88 -13.14 -9.28 10.82
C ASP A 88 -12.86 -8.17 9.80
N ALA A 89 -13.85 -7.82 8.99
CA ALA A 89 -13.75 -6.71 8.05
C ALA A 89 -13.56 -5.36 8.78
N ALA A 90 -14.36 -5.12 9.83
CA ALA A 90 -14.26 -3.91 10.64
C ALA A 90 -12.93 -3.82 11.42
N ASP A 91 -12.42 -4.94 11.93
CA ASP A 91 -11.12 -5.00 12.59
C ASP A 91 -9.96 -4.75 11.61
N ALA A 92 -10.04 -5.27 10.38
CA ALA A 92 -9.05 -4.98 9.34
C ALA A 92 -9.02 -3.47 9.03
N ALA A 93 -10.20 -2.85 8.84
CA ALA A 93 -10.31 -1.41 8.65
C ALA A 93 -9.77 -0.60 9.84
N ALA A 94 -10.07 -1.00 11.07
CA ALA A 94 -9.53 -0.36 12.28
C ALA A 94 -8.00 -0.41 12.32
N SER A 95 -7.41 -1.54 11.91
CA SER A 95 -5.95 -1.73 11.87
C SER A 95 -5.28 -0.78 10.88
N THR A 96 -5.93 -0.43 9.76
CA THR A 96 -5.42 0.59 8.82
C THR A 96 -5.30 1.97 9.47
N ALA A 97 -6.14 2.27 10.46
CA ALA A 97 -6.21 3.56 11.13
C ALA A 97 -5.48 3.58 12.49
N GLU A 98 -4.69 2.54 12.81
CA GLU A 98 -3.91 2.52 14.05
C GLU A 98 -2.77 3.55 13.97
N PRO A 99 -2.63 4.49 14.92
CA PRO A 99 -1.63 5.57 14.81
C PRO A 99 -0.20 5.05 14.92
N ASP A 100 0.01 4.02 15.74
CA ASP A 100 1.32 3.43 15.99
C ASP A 100 1.54 2.16 15.15
N ILE A 101 1.37 2.28 13.84
CA ILE A 101 1.47 1.14 12.94
C ILE A 101 2.90 0.53 12.89
N GLN A 102 3.92 1.30 13.27
CA GLN A 102 5.31 0.83 13.31
C GLN A 102 5.61 -0.07 14.51
N ASN A 103 5.08 0.24 15.70
CA ASN A 103 5.31 -0.61 16.89
C ASN A 103 4.34 -1.79 16.97
N TYR A 104 3.26 -1.77 16.18
CA TYR A 104 2.31 -2.86 16.07
C TYR A 104 2.45 -3.59 14.74
N ALA A 105 3.57 -4.29 14.54
CA ALA A 105 3.70 -5.30 13.47
C ALA A 105 2.49 -6.24 13.42
N PHE A 106 1.91 -6.51 14.60
CA PHE A 106 0.65 -7.23 14.76
C PHE A 106 -0.51 -6.62 13.96
N SER A 107 -0.67 -5.30 13.93
CA SER A 107 -1.79 -4.64 13.21
C SER A 107 -1.70 -4.83 11.70
N VAL A 108 -0.49 -4.81 11.13
CA VAL A 108 -0.28 -5.04 9.69
C VAL A 108 -0.57 -6.49 9.33
N SER A 109 -0.05 -7.44 10.12
CA SER A 109 -0.35 -8.87 9.96
C SER A 109 -1.83 -9.17 10.14
N VAL A 110 -2.50 -8.57 11.14
CA VAL A 110 -3.94 -8.76 11.38
C VAL A 110 -4.77 -8.26 10.20
N CYS A 111 -4.47 -7.08 9.67
CA CYS A 111 -5.18 -6.54 8.51
C CYS A 111 -5.07 -7.48 7.29
N ALA A 112 -3.85 -7.92 6.98
CA ALA A 112 -3.56 -8.82 5.86
C ALA A 112 -4.23 -10.19 6.04
N ALA A 113 -4.02 -10.83 7.19
CA ALA A 113 -4.54 -12.17 7.50
C ALA A 113 -6.08 -12.21 7.52
N LYS A 114 -6.73 -11.19 8.09
CA LYS A 114 -8.20 -11.11 8.10
C LYS A 114 -8.76 -10.96 6.69
N ALA A 115 -8.15 -10.11 5.87
CA ALA A 115 -8.55 -9.96 4.47
C ALA A 115 -8.41 -11.30 3.70
N VAL A 116 -7.33 -12.07 3.93
CA VAL A 116 -7.19 -13.44 3.40
C VAL A 116 -8.37 -14.31 3.81
N TRP A 117 -8.65 -14.36 5.12
CA TRP A 117 -9.66 -15.27 5.66
C TRP A 117 -11.09 -14.97 5.16
N ILE A 118 -11.46 -13.68 5.04
CA ILE A 118 -12.82 -13.28 4.63
C ILE A 118 -13.00 -13.06 3.12
N SER A 119 -11.91 -13.03 2.33
CA SER A 119 -11.98 -12.86 0.86
C SER A 119 -12.74 -13.97 0.14
N GLY A 120 -12.92 -15.13 0.79
CA GLY A 120 -13.68 -16.25 0.26
C GLY A 120 -12.88 -17.56 0.27
N PRO A 121 -13.29 -18.55 -0.56
CA PRO A 121 -12.70 -19.89 -0.50
C PRO A 121 -11.28 -19.98 -1.07
N ASP A 122 -10.85 -19.03 -1.89
CA ASP A 122 -9.53 -19.04 -2.54
C ASP A 122 -8.53 -18.15 -1.80
N GLN A 123 -8.15 -18.60 -0.60
CA GLN A 123 -7.16 -17.91 0.24
C GLN A 123 -5.79 -17.82 -0.43
N THR A 124 -5.44 -18.79 -1.29
CA THR A 124 -4.16 -18.79 -2.02
C THR A 124 -4.09 -17.65 -3.03
N ALA A 125 -5.16 -17.41 -3.79
CA ALA A 125 -5.23 -16.27 -4.69
C ALA A 125 -5.13 -14.93 -3.94
N GLU A 126 -5.75 -14.83 -2.76
CA GLU A 126 -5.68 -13.61 -1.95
C GLU A 126 -4.27 -13.37 -1.37
N LEU A 127 -3.59 -14.41 -0.88
CA LEU A 127 -2.20 -14.32 -0.44
C LEU A 127 -1.30 -13.82 -1.58
N ALA A 128 -1.38 -14.41 -2.77
CA ALA A 128 -0.61 -13.99 -3.93
C ALA A 128 -0.90 -12.53 -4.33
N ALA A 129 -2.15 -12.09 -4.26
CA ALA A 129 -2.52 -10.71 -4.53
C ALA A 129 -1.93 -9.73 -3.51
N GLN A 130 -1.95 -10.08 -2.22
CA GLN A 130 -1.33 -9.26 -1.17
C GLN A 130 0.20 -9.23 -1.27
N ALA A 131 0.84 -10.34 -1.63
CA ALA A 131 2.27 -10.36 -1.90
C ALA A 131 2.64 -9.43 -3.06
N ASN A 132 1.81 -9.35 -4.11
CA ASN A 132 1.99 -8.40 -5.20
C ASN A 132 1.79 -6.95 -4.77
N ILE A 133 0.79 -6.63 -3.94
CA ILE A 133 0.63 -5.29 -3.35
C ILE A 133 1.85 -4.92 -2.52
N LEU A 134 2.39 -5.86 -1.76
CA LEU A 134 3.56 -5.64 -0.93
C LEU A 134 4.78 -5.31 -1.80
N ARG A 135 4.98 -6.01 -2.92
CA ARG A 135 6.03 -5.70 -3.90
C ARG A 135 5.80 -4.36 -4.60
N GLU A 136 4.54 -4.04 -4.90
CA GLU A 136 4.15 -2.78 -5.53
C GLU A 136 4.50 -1.58 -4.64
N ILE A 137 4.33 -1.70 -3.32
CA ILE A 137 4.56 -0.59 -2.40
C ILE A 137 6.03 -0.46 -1.99
N PHE A 138 6.71 -1.58 -1.78
CA PHE A 138 8.07 -1.56 -1.23
C PHE A 138 9.16 -1.68 -2.30
N GLY A 139 8.82 -2.07 -3.54
CA GLY A 139 9.80 -2.38 -4.58
C GLY A 139 10.68 -3.57 -4.16
N ASN A 140 11.77 -3.84 -4.87
CA ASN A 140 12.70 -4.91 -4.47
C ASN A 140 13.74 -4.39 -3.45
N PRO A 141 13.66 -4.74 -2.15
CA PRO A 141 14.58 -4.21 -1.14
C PRO A 141 16.01 -4.77 -1.29
N PHE A 142 16.21 -5.83 -2.06
CA PHE A 142 17.53 -6.41 -2.34
C PHE A 142 18.21 -5.79 -3.56
N ARG A 143 17.44 -5.09 -4.40
CA ARG A 143 17.93 -4.32 -5.55
C ARG A 143 17.17 -2.99 -5.66
N PRO A 144 17.45 -2.03 -4.76
CA PRO A 144 16.87 -0.70 -4.86
C PRO A 144 17.19 -0.07 -6.22
N ALA A 145 16.18 0.50 -6.87
CA ALA A 145 16.37 1.17 -8.14
C ALA A 145 17.07 2.52 -7.91
N PRO A 146 18.18 2.81 -8.62
CA PRO A 146 18.82 4.12 -8.51
C PRO A 146 17.89 5.20 -9.07
N PHE A 147 17.82 6.33 -8.37
CA PHE A 147 17.03 7.49 -8.82
C PHE A 147 17.88 8.76 -8.79
N THR A 148 17.96 9.46 -9.92
CA THR A 148 18.71 10.72 -10.02
C THR A 148 17.75 11.90 -9.83
N PRO A 149 17.99 12.81 -8.86
CA PRO A 149 17.10 13.95 -8.62
C PRO A 149 16.88 14.87 -9.83
N ALA A 150 17.82 14.91 -10.78
CA ALA A 150 17.69 15.69 -12.01
C ALA A 150 16.53 15.26 -12.91
N TRP A 151 16.01 14.02 -12.75
CA TRP A 151 14.86 13.52 -13.50
C TRP A 151 13.53 14.13 -13.02
N ARG A 152 13.49 14.78 -11.84
CA ARG A 152 12.30 15.49 -11.32
C ARG A 152 12.16 16.86 -11.97
N THR A 153 11.91 16.87 -13.28
CA THR A 153 11.55 18.10 -14.00
C THR A 153 10.14 18.56 -13.60
N SER A 154 9.78 19.81 -13.93
CA SER A 154 8.44 20.34 -13.65
C SER A 154 7.34 19.47 -14.22
N ASP A 155 7.54 18.96 -15.44
CA ASP A 155 6.53 18.20 -16.17
C ASP A 155 6.38 16.78 -15.59
N VAL A 156 7.51 16.16 -15.20
CA VAL A 156 7.52 14.86 -14.51
C VAL A 156 6.78 14.95 -13.18
N LEU A 157 7.06 15.98 -12.37
CA LEU A 157 6.39 16.16 -11.08
C LEU A 157 4.91 16.45 -11.25
N LEU A 158 4.53 17.33 -12.19
CA LEU A 158 3.12 17.66 -12.45
C LEU A 158 2.32 16.41 -12.89
N LEU A 159 2.90 15.57 -13.74
CA LEU A 159 2.29 14.31 -14.14
C LEU A 159 2.18 13.33 -12.98
N ALA A 160 3.26 13.16 -12.21
CA ALA A 160 3.30 12.25 -11.06
C ALA A 160 2.26 12.64 -10.00
N ASP A 161 2.18 13.93 -9.64
CA ASP A 161 1.19 14.47 -8.69
C ASP A 161 -0.24 14.23 -9.18
N GLY A 162 -0.52 14.52 -10.45
CA GLY A 162 -1.84 14.32 -11.05
C GLY A 162 -2.26 12.84 -11.07
N ILE A 163 -1.33 11.95 -11.46
CA ILE A 163 -1.56 10.49 -11.44
C ILE A 163 -1.85 10.01 -10.02
N TYR A 164 -1.05 10.45 -9.05
CA TYR A 164 -1.19 10.04 -7.66
C TYR A 164 -2.51 10.53 -7.05
N ALA A 165 -2.82 11.82 -7.20
CA ALA A 165 -4.01 12.45 -6.65
C ALA A 165 -5.30 11.84 -7.22
N GLU A 166 -5.38 11.65 -8.54
CA GLU A 166 -6.56 11.11 -9.23
C GLU A 166 -6.62 9.58 -9.21
N ARG A 167 -5.57 8.89 -8.74
CA ARG A 167 -5.38 7.44 -8.86
C ARG A 167 -5.45 6.96 -10.33
N ALA A 168 -5.02 7.81 -11.25
CA ALA A 168 -5.03 7.56 -12.69
C ALA A 168 -3.81 6.72 -13.14
N PHE A 169 -3.66 5.53 -12.54
CA PHE A 169 -2.50 4.66 -12.77
C PHE A 169 -2.39 4.16 -14.22
N ASP A 170 -3.49 4.20 -14.98
CA ASP A 170 -3.50 3.97 -16.43
C ASP A 170 -2.62 4.95 -17.21
N ARG A 171 -2.28 6.10 -16.62
CA ARG A 171 -1.40 7.13 -17.22
C ARG A 171 0.08 6.96 -16.87
N LEU A 172 0.47 5.96 -16.07
CA LEU A 172 1.87 5.73 -15.71
C LEU A 172 2.83 5.52 -16.91
N PRO A 173 2.40 4.91 -18.05
CA PRO A 173 3.25 4.87 -19.23
C PRO A 173 3.65 6.25 -19.76
N ILE A 174 2.76 7.26 -19.62
CA ILE A 174 3.05 8.65 -20.00
C ILE A 174 4.10 9.26 -19.08
N LEU A 175 4.03 8.95 -17.77
CA LEU A 175 5.06 9.35 -16.82
C LEU A 175 6.42 8.70 -17.14
N ALA A 176 6.43 7.43 -17.56
CA ALA A 176 7.64 6.74 -17.99
C ALA A 176 8.30 7.43 -19.19
N ASP A 177 7.51 7.87 -20.16
CA ASP A 177 8.01 8.61 -21.32
C ASP A 177 8.58 9.97 -20.90
N ALA A 178 7.88 10.72 -20.03
CA ALA A 178 8.38 11.99 -19.51
C ALA A 178 9.68 11.83 -18.70
N LEU A 179 9.81 10.76 -17.91
CA LEU A 179 11.05 10.43 -17.21
C LEU A 179 12.19 10.11 -18.18
N GLN A 180 11.92 9.35 -19.23
CA GLN A 180 12.90 9.02 -20.26
C GLN A 180 13.38 10.28 -21.00
N ASP A 181 12.47 11.21 -21.33
CA ASP A 181 12.79 12.52 -21.92
C ASP A 181 13.62 13.40 -20.98
N ALA A 182 13.40 13.28 -19.67
CA ALA A 182 14.22 13.91 -18.63
C ALA A 182 15.60 13.24 -18.45
N GLY A 183 15.90 12.19 -19.22
CA GLY A 183 17.17 11.47 -19.19
C GLY A 183 17.22 10.32 -18.19
N CYS A 184 16.08 9.81 -17.73
CA CYS A 184 16.03 8.59 -16.92
C CYS A 184 16.50 7.39 -17.75
N ASP A 185 17.52 6.69 -17.25
CA ASP A 185 18.13 5.50 -17.84
C ASP A 185 17.92 4.23 -17.00
N THR A 186 17.15 4.33 -15.91
CA THR A 186 16.91 3.21 -15.01
C THR A 186 15.76 2.34 -15.52
N ALA A 187 16.12 1.26 -16.21
CA ALA A 187 15.18 0.30 -16.79
C ALA A 187 14.15 -0.22 -15.79
N ALA A 188 14.55 -0.52 -14.55
CA ALA A 188 13.62 -1.01 -13.52
C ALA A 188 12.44 -0.06 -13.25
N ILE A 189 12.65 1.26 -13.31
CA ILE A 189 11.60 2.26 -13.12
C ILE A 189 10.73 2.33 -14.39
N LEU A 190 11.36 2.47 -15.55
CA LEU A 190 10.66 2.65 -16.82
C LEU A 190 9.82 1.42 -17.19
N ASP A 191 10.36 0.22 -16.99
CA ASP A 191 9.69 -1.04 -17.28
C ASP A 191 8.51 -1.25 -16.32
N HIS A 192 8.68 -0.93 -15.02
CA HIS A 192 7.60 -1.01 -14.03
C HIS A 192 6.42 -0.12 -14.39
N LEU A 193 6.69 1.15 -14.72
CA LEU A 193 5.65 2.12 -15.08
C LEU A 193 4.94 1.80 -16.41
N ARG A 194 5.55 0.95 -17.25
CA ARG A 194 5.00 0.52 -18.55
C ARG A 194 4.38 -0.88 -18.51
N ASP A 195 4.52 -1.63 -17.43
CA ASP A 195 4.02 -3.01 -17.36
C ASP A 195 2.49 -3.02 -17.32
N PRO A 196 1.81 -3.50 -18.39
CA PRO A 196 0.35 -3.54 -18.42
C PRO A 196 -0.23 -4.56 -17.44
N ASN A 197 0.60 -5.43 -16.85
CA ASN A 197 0.17 -6.44 -15.88
C ASN A 197 0.38 -5.97 -14.43
N ALA A 198 1.06 -4.85 -14.21
CA ALA A 198 1.28 -4.31 -12.88
C ALA A 198 -0.04 -3.76 -12.32
N SER A 199 -0.42 -4.25 -11.13
CA SER A 199 -1.60 -3.77 -10.41
C SER A 199 -1.18 -2.66 -9.46
N HIS A 200 -0.97 -1.46 -10.00
CA HIS A 200 -0.55 -0.31 -9.22
C HIS A 200 -1.55 0.08 -8.12
N VAL A 201 -1.00 0.45 -6.96
CA VAL A 201 -1.75 1.00 -5.84
C VAL A 201 -1.08 2.27 -5.36
N ARG A 202 -1.75 3.02 -4.47
CA ARG A 202 -1.08 4.13 -3.78
C ARG A 202 0.08 3.60 -2.96
N GLY A 203 1.20 4.31 -3.05
CA GLY A 203 2.48 3.85 -2.54
C GLY A 203 3.32 3.08 -3.55
N CYS A 204 2.91 3.01 -4.83
CA CYS A 204 3.72 2.47 -5.93
C CYS A 204 5.17 2.96 -5.79
N TRP A 205 6.10 2.03 -5.61
CA TRP A 205 7.49 2.34 -5.27
C TRP A 205 8.16 3.24 -6.32
N ALA A 206 7.84 3.04 -7.61
CA ALA A 206 8.40 3.83 -8.70
C ALA A 206 7.84 5.26 -8.71
N LEU A 207 6.56 5.43 -8.38
CA LEU A 207 5.93 6.74 -8.29
C LEU A 207 6.38 7.49 -7.03
N ASP A 208 6.49 6.80 -5.89
CA ASP A 208 7.02 7.36 -4.65
C ASP A 208 8.48 7.83 -4.82
N LEU A 209 9.30 7.11 -5.61
CA LEU A 209 10.64 7.59 -5.99
C LEU A 209 10.59 8.93 -6.74
N VAL A 210 9.64 9.11 -7.65
CA VAL A 210 9.49 10.38 -8.38
C VAL A 210 9.07 11.49 -7.43
N LEU A 211 8.11 11.22 -6.54
CA LEU A 211 7.57 12.20 -5.59
C LEU A 211 8.49 12.48 -4.39
N GLY A 212 9.43 11.58 -4.09
CA GLY A 212 10.30 11.69 -2.91
C GLY A 212 9.65 11.19 -1.61
N GLU A 213 8.72 10.25 -1.71
CA GLU A 213 7.81 9.77 -0.64
C GLU A 213 8.20 8.38 -0.09
N GLU A 214 9.50 8.03 -0.15
CA GLU A 214 10.01 6.68 0.19
C GLU A 214 9.93 6.26 1.67
#